data_AF-A3X3Y8-F1
#
_entry.id   AF-A3X3Y8-F1
#
_cell.length_a   1.000
_cell.length_b   1.000
_cell.length_c   1.000
_cell.angle_alpha   90.00
_cell.angle_beta   90.00
_cell.angle_gamma   90.00
#
_symmetry.space_group_name_H-M   'P 1'
#
loop_
_entity.id
_entity.type
_entity.pdbx_description
1 polymer ?
#
loop_
_entity_poly.entity_id
_entity_poly.type
_entity_poly.pdbx_seq_one_letter_code
_entity_poly.pdbx_strand_id
1 'polypeptide(L)'
;MDQAQSTQSKRIPPLSIRLTAEERALLEQRAGCLSLAGYIKSIVFTDNAPRYRSRRQTPELDAKLLAELLAHLGASRMASNLNQIAKHLNQGTLIVDPDLDSDLKAAATEVTWIRSTLLQALGAKS
;
A
#
# COMPACT_ATOMS: atom_id res chain seq x y z
N MET A 1 -29.16 -10.01 41.27
CA MET A 1 -27.93 -9.41 40.71
C MET A 1 -26.89 -10.52 40.68
N ASP A 2 -26.86 -11.28 39.58
CA ASP A 2 -25.90 -12.36 39.36
C ASP A 2 -24.73 -11.81 38.55
N GLN A 3 -23.53 -11.78 39.13
CA GLN A 3 -22.31 -11.41 38.42
C GLN A 3 -21.68 -12.66 37.83
N ALA A 4 -21.76 -12.79 36.50
CA ALA A 4 -21.01 -13.78 35.75
C ALA A 4 -19.51 -13.50 35.85
N GLN A 5 -18.78 -14.32 36.60
CA GLN A 5 -17.32 -14.30 36.64
C GLN A 5 -16.76 -14.88 35.34
N SER A 6 -16.09 -14.05 34.53
CA SER A 6 -15.35 -14.53 33.36
C SER A 6 -14.08 -15.28 33.80
N THR A 7 -14.05 -16.60 33.65
CA THR A 7 -12.84 -17.39 33.87
C THR A 7 -11.86 -17.17 32.73
N GLN A 8 -10.86 -16.29 32.91
CA GLN A 8 -9.75 -16.17 31.96
C GLN A 8 -8.92 -17.45 31.99
N SER A 9 -9.01 -18.29 30.94
CA SER A 9 -8.19 -19.51 30.85
C SER A 9 -6.71 -19.14 30.76
N LYS A 10 -5.88 -19.73 31.61
CA LYS A 10 -4.43 -19.55 31.64
C LYS A 10 -3.84 -19.96 30.29
N ARG A 11 -3.15 -19.04 29.60
CA ARG A 11 -2.51 -19.33 28.30
C ARG A 11 -1.41 -20.39 28.50
N ILE A 12 -1.39 -21.39 27.60
CA ILE A 12 -0.36 -22.43 27.57
C ILE A 12 0.98 -21.77 27.21
N PRO A 13 2.09 -22.10 27.91
CA PRO A 13 3.41 -21.55 27.59
C PRO A 13 3.86 -21.93 26.17
N PRO A 14 4.68 -21.09 25.51
CA PRO A 14 5.18 -21.38 24.17
C PRO A 14 6.12 -22.59 24.18
N LEU A 15 6.20 -23.27 23.03
CA LEU A 15 7.18 -24.32 22.79
C LEU A 15 8.57 -23.69 22.57
N SER A 16 9.52 -24.00 23.46
CA SER A 16 10.91 -23.55 23.37
C SER A 16 11.78 -24.64 22.77
N ILE A 17 12.49 -24.34 21.67
CA ILE A 17 13.41 -25.26 21.00
C ILE A 17 14.78 -24.58 20.93
N ARG A 18 15.85 -25.32 21.25
CA ARG A 18 17.23 -24.83 21.04
C ARG A 18 17.60 -25.04 19.59
N LEU A 19 18.07 -23.97 18.95
CA LEU A 19 18.55 -23.97 17.58
C LEU A 19 19.96 -23.39 17.57
N THR A 20 20.83 -23.98 16.76
CA THR A 20 22.09 -23.34 16.36
C THR A 20 21.80 -22.15 15.43
N ALA A 21 22.79 -21.28 15.23
CA ALA A 21 22.64 -20.13 14.33
C ALA A 21 22.33 -20.56 12.88
N GLU A 22 22.96 -21.64 12.42
CA GLU A 22 22.77 -22.21 11.08
C GLU A 22 21.36 -22.78 10.90
N GLU A 23 20.87 -23.55 11.88
CA GLU A 23 19.50 -24.11 11.85
C GLU A 23 18.44 -23.00 11.87
N ARG A 24 18.66 -21.95 12.67
CA ARG A 24 17.76 -20.80 12.71
C ARG A 24 17.73 -20.07 11.38
N ALA A 25 18.88 -19.82 10.76
CA ALA A 25 18.97 -19.17 9.45
C ALA A 25 18.28 -20.00 8.36
N LEU A 26 18.48 -21.32 8.36
CA LEU A 26 17.81 -22.24 7.43
C LEU A 26 16.28 -22.21 7.59
N LEU A 27 15.80 -22.16 8.84
CA LEU A 27 14.35 -22.04 9.12
C LEU A 27 13.79 -20.70 8.68
N GLU A 28 14.50 -19.58 8.91
CA GLU A 28 14.08 -18.25 8.44
C GLU A 28 14.04 -18.16 6.91
N GLN A 29 15.04 -18.75 6.23
CA GLN A 29 15.07 -18.80 4.77
C GLN A 29 13.90 -19.60 4.20
N ARG A 30 13.62 -20.78 4.77
CA ARG A 30 12.51 -21.63 4.30
C ARG A 30 11.13 -21.06 4.69
N ALA A 31 11.04 -20.31 5.78
CA ALA A 31 9.80 -19.65 6.20
C ALA A 31 9.35 -18.56 5.20
N GLY A 32 10.29 -17.93 4.49
CA GLY A 32 9.99 -16.88 3.52
C GLY A 32 9.18 -15.75 4.14
N CYS A 33 7.91 -15.61 3.73
CA CYS A 33 7.01 -14.56 4.20
C CYS A 33 6.17 -14.95 5.44
N LEU A 34 6.30 -16.20 5.93
CA LEU A 34 5.65 -16.67 7.16
C LEU A 34 6.48 -16.30 8.39
N SER A 35 5.82 -16.13 9.54
CA SER A 35 6.54 -16.12 10.81
C SER A 35 7.17 -17.49 11.06
N LEU A 36 8.34 -17.54 11.70
CA LEU A 36 9.04 -18.80 11.99
C LEU A 36 8.14 -19.80 12.74
N ALA A 37 7.33 -19.32 13.69
CA ALA A 37 6.34 -20.16 14.37
C ALA A 37 5.21 -20.64 13.45
N GLY A 38 4.75 -19.82 12.49
CA GLY A 38 3.75 -20.22 11.51
C GLY A 38 4.28 -21.27 10.53
N TYR A 39 5.51 -21.08 10.06
CA TYR A 39 6.20 -22.04 9.19
C TYR A 39 6.45 -23.38 9.90
N ILE A 40 6.92 -23.37 11.15
CA ILE A 40 7.09 -24.59 11.95
C ILE A 40 5.75 -25.32 12.12
N LYS A 41 4.68 -24.60 12.45
CA LYS A 41 3.36 -25.21 12.61
C LYS A 41 2.80 -25.75 11.28
N SER A 42 3.07 -25.10 10.15
CA SER A 42 2.62 -25.64 8.85
C SER A 42 3.31 -26.94 8.47
N ILE A 43 4.56 -27.14 8.89
CA ILE A 43 5.26 -28.42 8.68
C ILE A 43 4.74 -29.48 9.65
N VAL A 44 4.70 -29.16 10.95
CA VAL A 44 4.38 -30.11 12.03
C VAL A 44 2.93 -30.60 11.97
N PHE A 45 2.00 -29.76 11.55
CA PHE A 45 0.57 -30.06 11.51
C PHE A 45 0.05 -30.23 10.09
N THR A 46 0.85 -30.77 9.16
CA THR A 46 0.66 -30.77 7.69
C THR A 46 -0.75 -31.13 7.20
N ASP A 47 -1.50 -32.01 7.88
CA ASP A 47 -2.88 -32.39 7.53
C ASP A 47 -4.00 -31.48 8.11
N ASN A 48 -3.69 -30.69 9.15
CA ASN A 48 -4.63 -29.81 9.86
C ASN A 48 -4.04 -28.41 10.12
N ALA A 49 -3.07 -27.99 9.30
CA ALA A 49 -2.34 -26.76 9.52
C ALA A 49 -3.30 -25.57 9.42
N PRO A 50 -3.44 -24.74 10.49
CA PRO A 50 -4.16 -23.49 10.39
C PRO A 50 -3.56 -22.67 9.25
N ARG A 51 -4.39 -22.12 8.34
CA ARG A 51 -3.89 -21.22 7.28
C ARG A 51 -3.23 -20.01 7.92
N TYR A 52 -1.90 -20.03 8.04
CA TYR A 52 -1.14 -18.92 8.58
C TYR A 52 -1.14 -17.78 7.56
N ARG A 53 -1.62 -16.61 7.98
CA ARG A 53 -1.54 -15.40 7.14
C ARG A 53 -0.07 -15.06 6.93
N SER A 54 0.41 -15.22 5.70
CA SER A 54 1.67 -14.63 5.26
C SER A 54 1.61 -13.12 5.49
N ARG A 55 2.70 -12.53 6.00
CA ARG A 55 2.80 -11.08 6.00
C ARG A 55 2.79 -10.64 4.53
N ARG A 56 1.85 -9.79 4.15
CA ARG A 56 1.84 -9.20 2.81
C ARG A 56 3.09 -8.31 2.76
N GLN A 57 4.16 -8.80 2.14
CA GLN A 57 5.28 -7.95 1.74
C GLN A 57 4.76 -7.12 0.57
N THR A 58 4.08 -6.02 0.87
CA THR A 58 4.10 -4.91 -0.08
C THR A 58 5.56 -4.46 -0.09
N PRO A 59 6.29 -4.48 -1.21
CA PRO A 59 7.67 -3.98 -1.23
C PRO A 59 7.66 -2.53 -0.72
N GLU A 60 8.16 -2.30 0.50
CA GLU A 60 8.08 -1.02 1.21
C GLU A 60 8.74 0.12 0.41
N LEU A 61 9.68 -0.23 -0.47
CA LEU A 61 10.39 0.70 -1.35
C LEU A 61 9.46 1.33 -2.40
N ASP A 62 8.58 0.53 -3.02
CA ASP A 62 7.68 1.02 -4.08
C ASP A 62 6.59 1.93 -3.51
N ALA A 63 6.07 1.60 -2.32
CA ALA A 63 5.06 2.41 -1.65
C ALA A 63 5.59 3.80 -1.26
N LYS A 64 6.86 3.90 -0.84
CA LYS A 64 7.48 5.18 -0.47
C LYS A 64 7.73 6.06 -1.69
N LEU A 65 8.30 5.50 -2.77
CA LEU A 65 8.52 6.22 -4.03
C LEU A 65 7.20 6.72 -4.62
N LEU A 66 6.16 5.89 -4.61
CA LEU A 66 4.82 6.28 -5.07
C LEU A 66 4.20 7.39 -4.21
N ALA A 67 4.39 7.36 -2.88
CA ALA A 67 3.93 8.41 -1.98
C ALA A 67 4.68 9.74 -2.19
N GLU A 68 6.00 9.69 -2.42
CA GLU A 68 6.80 10.88 -2.77
C GLU A 68 6.36 11.49 -4.10
N LEU A 69 6.11 10.65 -5.11
CA LEU A 69 5.58 11.08 -6.41
C LEU A 69 4.22 11.76 -6.28
N LEU A 70 3.30 11.18 -5.50
CA LEU A 70 2.00 11.81 -5.20
C LEU A 70 2.14 13.13 -4.44
N ALA A 71 3.06 13.20 -3.46
CA ALA A 71 3.30 14.42 -2.72
C ALA A 71 3.83 15.54 -3.62
N HIS A 72 4.76 15.22 -4.55
CA HIS A 72 5.24 16.17 -5.56
C HIS A 72 4.13 16.59 -6.53
N LEU A 73 3.29 15.66 -6.96
CA LEU A 73 2.14 15.97 -7.82
C LEU A 73 1.15 16.89 -7.09
N GLY A 74 0.87 16.65 -5.81
CA GLY A 74 0.00 17.50 -4.99
C GLY A 74 0.61 18.87 -4.66
N ALA A 75 1.92 18.95 -4.47
CA ALA A 75 2.65 20.19 -4.27
C ALA A 75 2.84 21.02 -5.55
N SER A 76 2.61 20.41 -6.72
CA SER A 76 2.64 21.11 -7.99
C SER A 76 1.57 22.22 -8.01
N ARG A 77 1.89 23.33 -8.67
CA ARG A 77 0.98 24.49 -8.76
C ARG A 77 -0.13 24.30 -9.81
N MET A 78 -0.48 23.08 -10.18
CA MET A 78 -1.39 22.78 -11.28
C MET A 78 -2.76 23.45 -11.12
N ALA A 79 -3.36 23.37 -9.92
CA ALA A 79 -4.63 24.04 -9.64
C ALA A 79 -4.54 25.58 -9.76
N SER A 80 -3.43 26.17 -9.31
CA SER A 80 -3.17 27.61 -9.45
C SER A 80 -2.98 28.00 -10.92
N ASN A 81 -2.25 27.21 -11.69
CA ASN A 81 -2.01 27.46 -13.11
C ASN A 81 -3.32 27.35 -13.91
N LEU A 82 -4.15 26.33 -13.63
CA LEU A 82 -5.49 26.21 -14.22
C LEU A 82 -6.37 27.41 -13.88
N ASN A 83 -6.30 27.91 -12.64
CA ASN A 83 -7.06 29.09 -12.25
C ASN A 83 -6.58 30.37 -12.96
N GLN A 84 -5.28 30.49 -13.23
CA GLN A 84 -4.73 31.58 -14.04
C GLN A 84 -5.20 31.49 -15.50
N ILE A 85 -5.16 30.30 -16.11
CA ILE A 85 -5.68 30.07 -17.47
C ILE A 85 -7.17 30.43 -17.53
N ALA A 86 -7.98 29.94 -16.59
CA ALA A 86 -9.41 30.28 -16.52
C ALA A 86 -9.65 31.78 -16.36
N LYS A 87 -8.83 32.47 -15.56
CA LYS A 87 -8.90 33.93 -15.41
C LYS A 87 -8.57 34.63 -16.74
N HIS A 88 -7.50 34.23 -17.42
CA HIS A 88 -7.11 34.80 -18.71
C HIS A 88 -8.16 34.54 -19.81
N LEU A 89 -8.80 33.37 -19.77
CA LEU A 89 -9.92 32.99 -20.63
C LEU A 89 -11.15 33.89 -20.39
N ASN A 90 -11.56 34.05 -19.12
CA ASN A 90 -12.68 34.90 -18.74
C ASN A 90 -12.44 36.38 -19.05
N GLN A 91 -11.18 36.82 -19.07
CA GLN A 91 -10.77 38.17 -19.45
C GLN A 91 -10.66 38.36 -20.97
N GLY A 92 -10.85 37.31 -21.78
CA GLY A 92 -10.69 37.36 -23.23
C GLY A 92 -9.24 37.60 -23.68
N THR A 93 -8.27 37.43 -22.78
CA THR A 93 -6.83 37.70 -23.04
C THR A 93 -6.09 36.48 -23.56
N LEU A 94 -6.69 35.29 -23.42
CA LEU A 94 -6.17 34.06 -23.97
C LEU A 94 -6.92 33.75 -25.27
N ILE A 95 -6.23 33.79 -26.40
CA ILE A 95 -6.75 33.26 -27.66
C ILE A 95 -6.65 31.73 -27.57
N VAL A 96 -7.80 31.06 -27.53
CA VAL A 96 -7.86 29.61 -27.61
C VAL A 96 -8.24 29.24 -29.02
N ASP A 97 -7.26 28.76 -29.77
CA ASP A 97 -7.50 28.12 -31.05
C ASP A 97 -7.88 26.62 -30.83
N PRO A 98 -8.43 25.95 -31.86
CA PRO A 98 -8.87 24.56 -31.75
C PRO A 98 -7.75 23.57 -31.38
N ASP A 99 -6.50 23.85 -31.79
CA ASP A 99 -5.36 22.98 -31.51
C ASP A 99 -4.97 23.10 -30.03
N LEU A 100 -4.93 24.32 -29.50
CA LEU A 100 -4.67 24.58 -28.08
C LEU A 100 -5.76 24.00 -27.17
N ASP A 101 -7.04 24.08 -27.57
CA ASP A 101 -8.14 23.44 -26.83
C ASP A 101 -7.99 21.92 -26.77
N SER A 102 -7.57 21.30 -27.88
CA SER A 102 -7.27 19.87 -27.96
C SER A 102 -6.10 19.49 -27.05
N ASP A 103 -5.01 20.24 -27.11
CA ASP A 103 -3.81 20.00 -26.29
C ASP A 103 -4.09 20.12 -24.79
N LEU A 104 -4.89 21.12 -24.39
CA LEU A 104 -5.30 21.29 -23.00
C LEU A 104 -6.17 20.13 -22.50
N LYS A 105 -7.12 19.66 -23.31
CA LYS A 105 -7.96 18.49 -22.98
C LYS A 105 -7.14 17.21 -22.88
N ALA A 106 -6.18 17.01 -23.79
CA ALA A 106 -5.26 15.88 -23.77
C ALA A 106 -4.41 15.88 -22.50
N ALA A 107 -3.77 17.02 -22.18
CA ALA A 107 -2.96 17.16 -20.98
C ALA A 107 -3.76 16.93 -19.68
N ALA A 108 -4.99 17.47 -19.58
CA ALA A 108 -5.85 17.24 -18.43
C ALA A 108 -6.23 15.76 -18.25
N THR A 109 -6.45 15.07 -19.37
CA THR A 109 -6.75 13.63 -19.40
C THR A 109 -5.56 12.80 -18.94
N GLU A 110 -4.35 13.09 -19.46
CA GLU A 110 -3.10 12.40 -19.08
C GLU A 110 -2.80 12.55 -17.58
N VAL A 111 -2.95 13.76 -17.04
CA VAL A 111 -2.77 14.03 -15.60
C VAL A 111 -3.76 13.22 -14.75
N THR A 112 -5.01 13.14 -15.19
CA THR A 112 -6.06 12.39 -14.49
C THR A 112 -5.76 10.89 -14.52
N TRP A 113 -5.26 10.39 -15.65
CA TRP A 113 -4.81 9.02 -15.81
C TRP A 113 -3.60 8.70 -14.91
N ILE A 114 -2.58 9.56 -14.86
CA ILE A 114 -1.41 9.39 -13.98
C ILE A 114 -1.87 9.33 -12.51
N ARG A 115 -2.70 10.28 -12.07
CA ARG A 115 -3.19 10.33 -10.69
C ARG A 115 -3.98 9.08 -10.31
N SER A 116 -4.92 8.66 -11.15
CA SER A 116 -5.75 7.47 -10.88
C SER A 116 -4.92 6.19 -10.85
N THR A 117 -3.96 6.04 -11.77
CA THR A 117 -3.03 4.90 -11.81
C THR A 117 -2.17 4.83 -10.55
N LEU A 118 -1.66 5.98 -10.07
CA LEU A 118 -0.89 6.04 -8.82
C LEU A 118 -1.73 5.68 -7.59
N LEU A 119 -2.97 6.17 -7.51
CA LEU A 119 -3.88 5.84 -6.40
C LEU A 119 -4.22 4.35 -6.38
N GLN A 120 -4.48 3.75 -7.55
CA GLN A 120 -4.72 2.30 -7.67
C GLN A 120 -3.49 1.48 -7.27
N ALA A 121 -2.30 1.87 -7.74
CA ALA A 121 -1.05 1.19 -7.39
C ALA A 121 -0.77 1.22 -5.87
N LEU A 122 -1.18 2.30 -5.19
CA LEU A 122 -1.07 2.45 -3.73
C LEU A 122 -2.19 1.77 -2.94
N GLY A 123 -3.20 1.21 -3.61
CA GLY A 123 -4.35 0.56 -2.96
C GLY A 123 -5.30 1.53 -2.26
N ALA A 124 -5.19 2.83 -2.54
CA ALA A 124 -6.18 3.81 -2.12
C ALA A 124 -7.43 3.63 -3.01
N LYS A 125 -8.60 3.44 -2.41
CA LYS A 125 -9.85 3.38 -3.17
C LYS A 125 -10.12 4.75 -3.78
N SER A 126 -10.27 4.77 -5.10
CA SER A 126 -10.75 5.89 -5.91
C SER A 126 -12.09 6.42 -5.43
#